data_AF-A0A2V7KX85-F1
#
_entry.id   AF-A0A2V7KX85-F1
#
_cell.length_a   1.000
_cell.length_b   1.000
_cell.length_c   1.000
_cell.angle_alpha   90.00
_cell.angle_beta   90.00
_cell.angle_gamma   90.00
#
_symmetry.space_group_name_H-M   'P 1'
#
loop_
_entity.id
_entity.type
_entity.pdbx_description
1 polymer ?
#
loop_
_entity_poly.entity_id
_entity_poly.type
_entity_poly.pdbx_seq_one_letter_code
_entity_poly.pdbx_strand_id
1 'polypeptide(L)'
;MSKIAGAQGNIFEDAKNWPAIGTASLSGYEPSRVLLNRGEAGFVDVAQEAGVTDRLDGRSVAMADLFNRGLLDVVIANEKGRALLYKNMGSPSPEGRGGQGVRPGRWLELKLVGTRSNRSAIGAEVTAEIGAGRQRQVVDGGSGFCSQNDRRLHFGLGNQRLGRVTIRWPSGAEQVLSGLAIDSLHVITEPK
;
A
#
# COMPACT_ATOMS: atom_id res chain seq x y z
N MET A 1 -19.80 8.62 -4.40
CA MET A 1 -21.28 8.53 -4.34
C MET A 1 -21.64 8.46 -2.86
N SER A 2 -22.07 9.56 -2.26
CA SER A 2 -22.34 9.61 -0.81
C SER A 2 -23.67 8.93 -0.51
N LYS A 3 -23.67 7.89 0.33
CA LYS A 3 -24.88 7.33 0.92
C LYS A 3 -25.10 8.01 2.26
N ILE A 4 -26.26 8.66 2.42
CA ILE A 4 -26.76 9.11 3.73
C ILE A 4 -27.40 7.89 4.40
N ALA A 5 -26.91 7.49 5.57
CA ALA A 5 -27.55 6.47 6.38
C ALA A 5 -28.66 7.14 7.21
N GLY A 6 -29.91 6.70 7.01
CA GLY A 6 -31.06 7.16 7.80
C GLY A 6 -31.10 6.48 9.16
N ALA A 7 -31.21 7.27 10.23
CA ALA A 7 -31.63 6.78 11.54
C ALA A 7 -33.16 6.90 11.68
N GLN A 8 -33.80 6.00 12.44
CA GLN A 8 -35.22 6.08 12.77
C GLN A 8 -35.49 7.25 13.73
N GLY A 9 -36.43 8.11 13.36
CA GLY A 9 -36.88 9.25 14.18
C GLY A 9 -36.44 10.60 13.62
N ASN A 10 -37.22 11.64 13.90
CA ASN A 10 -37.19 12.98 13.30
C ASN A 10 -35.91 13.81 13.59
N ILE A 11 -34.72 13.21 13.67
CA ILE A 11 -33.41 13.88 13.80
C ILE A 11 -32.87 14.19 12.39
N PHE A 12 -33.72 14.76 11.53
CA PHE A 12 -33.26 15.52 10.38
C PHE A 12 -33.92 16.88 10.54
N GLU A 13 -33.21 17.79 11.21
CA GLU A 13 -33.56 19.20 11.16
C GLU A 13 -33.56 19.62 9.68
N ASP A 14 -34.64 20.30 9.26
CA ASP A 14 -34.85 20.81 7.90
C ASP A 14 -33.54 21.34 7.33
N ALA A 15 -33.11 20.83 6.17
CA ALA A 15 -31.86 21.24 5.53
C ALA A 15 -31.81 22.77 5.28
N LYS A 16 -32.95 23.46 5.29
CA LYS A 16 -33.04 24.94 5.25
C LYS A 16 -32.50 25.62 6.51
N ASN A 17 -32.48 24.92 7.65
CA ASN A 17 -31.95 25.41 8.92
C ASN A 17 -30.48 25.04 9.12
N TRP A 18 -29.88 24.28 8.20
CA TRP A 18 -28.46 23.99 8.28
C TRP A 18 -27.68 25.28 8.04
N PRO A 19 -26.67 25.58 8.87
CA PRO A 19 -25.79 26.71 8.60
C PRO A 19 -25.10 26.52 7.26
N ALA A 20 -24.87 27.61 6.54
CA ALA A 20 -24.13 27.56 5.28
C ALA A 20 -22.73 26.98 5.53
N ILE A 21 -22.46 25.80 4.98
CA ILE A 21 -21.16 25.10 5.13
C ILE A 21 -20.01 25.94 4.52
N GLY A 22 -20.31 26.79 3.54
CA GLY A 22 -19.33 27.71 2.94
C GLY A 22 -18.11 26.96 2.39
N THR A 23 -16.92 27.33 2.85
CA THR A 23 -15.65 26.64 2.52
C THR A 23 -15.18 25.67 3.61
N ALA A 24 -16.03 25.37 4.60
CA ALA A 24 -15.67 24.46 5.68
C ALA A 24 -15.55 23.02 5.15
N SER A 25 -14.51 22.31 5.61
CA SER A 25 -14.36 20.86 5.42
C SER A 25 -14.87 20.15 6.67
N LEU A 26 -15.66 19.08 6.49
CA LEU A 26 -16.16 18.22 7.57
C LEU A 26 -15.04 17.40 8.24
N SER A 27 -13.80 17.49 7.75
CA SER A 27 -12.60 16.82 8.29
C SER A 27 -11.34 17.69 8.17
N GLY A 28 -11.50 19.02 8.17
CA GLY A 28 -10.38 19.95 7.95
C GLY A 28 -9.35 19.93 9.09
N TYR A 29 -8.06 19.85 8.73
CA TYR A 29 -6.90 19.99 9.62
C TYR A 29 -6.59 18.82 10.57
N GLU A 30 -7.08 17.61 10.30
CA GLU A 30 -6.65 16.41 11.02
C GLU A 30 -5.24 15.97 10.60
N PRO A 31 -4.36 15.55 11.53
CA PRO A 31 -3.07 15.01 11.17
C PRO A 31 -3.19 13.67 10.44
N SER A 32 -2.44 13.52 9.34
CA SER A 32 -2.19 12.22 8.71
C SER A 32 -1.64 11.22 9.74
N ARG A 33 -2.02 9.95 9.61
CA ARG A 33 -1.63 8.86 10.54
C ARG A 33 -0.85 7.78 9.80
N VAL A 34 0.14 7.20 10.46
CA VAL A 34 0.92 6.06 9.94
C VAL A 34 0.90 4.98 11.00
N LEU A 35 0.08 3.95 10.79
CA LEU A 35 -0.11 2.90 11.78
C LEU A 35 0.85 1.74 11.52
N LEU A 36 1.87 1.59 12.38
CA LEU A 36 2.78 0.45 12.35
C LEU A 36 2.14 -0.76 13.03
N ASN A 37 2.01 -1.85 12.28
CA ASN A 37 1.55 -3.14 12.79
C ASN A 37 2.65 -3.80 13.64
N ARG A 38 2.33 -4.16 14.89
CA ARG A 38 3.22 -4.87 15.84
C ARG A 38 2.78 -6.31 16.12
N GLY A 39 2.02 -6.90 15.20
CA GLY A 39 1.44 -8.23 15.35
C GLY A 39 0.31 -8.24 16.36
N GLU A 40 0.30 -9.21 17.28
CA GLU A 40 -0.73 -9.33 18.32
C GLU A 40 -0.77 -8.14 19.28
N ALA A 41 0.33 -7.39 19.40
CA ALA A 41 0.41 -6.14 20.18
C ALA A 41 -0.33 -4.96 19.52
N GLY A 42 -1.03 -5.18 18.41
CA GLY A 42 -1.85 -4.20 17.71
C GLY A 42 -1.04 -3.20 16.90
N PHE A 43 -1.58 -1.99 16.76
CA PHE A 43 -1.00 -0.91 15.96
C PHE A 43 -0.52 0.24 16.82
N VAL A 44 0.53 0.94 16.37
CA VAL A 44 0.99 2.20 16.97
C VAL A 44 1.09 3.26 15.88
N ASP A 45 0.60 4.46 16.17
CA ASP A 45 0.79 5.59 15.28
C ASP A 45 2.23 6.10 15.37
N VAL A 46 2.93 6.07 14.24
CA VAL A 46 4.32 6.49 14.08
C VAL A 46 4.46 7.65 13.09
N ALA A 47 3.36 8.36 12.80
CA ALA A 47 3.35 9.42 11.79
C ALA A 47 4.41 10.49 12.06
N GLN A 48 4.54 10.93 13.32
CA GLN A 48 5.51 11.96 13.71
C GLN A 48 6.95 11.47 13.52
N GLU A 49 7.24 10.24 13.94
CA GLU A 49 8.55 9.59 13.81
C GLU A 49 8.92 9.34 12.34
N ALA A 50 7.93 9.04 11.50
CA ALA A 50 8.07 8.88 10.06
C ALA A 50 8.14 10.22 9.30
N GLY A 51 8.00 11.36 10.00
CA GLY A 51 8.02 12.70 9.39
C GLY A 51 6.72 13.09 8.66
N VAL A 52 5.66 12.30 8.82
CA VAL A 52 4.31 12.57 8.30
C VAL A 52 3.57 13.45 9.29
N THR A 53 3.77 14.76 9.19
CA THR A 53 3.23 15.75 10.14
C THR A 53 2.25 16.75 9.51
N ASP A 54 1.87 16.53 8.26
CA ASP A 54 0.94 17.42 7.57
C ASP A 54 -0.47 17.38 8.18
N ARG A 55 -1.19 18.50 8.00
CA ARG A 55 -2.58 18.69 8.43
C ARG A 55 -3.45 19.12 7.25
N LEU A 56 -3.11 18.67 6.04
CA LEU A 56 -3.90 18.98 4.86
C LEU A 56 -5.15 18.10 4.81
N ASP A 57 -6.13 18.48 4.00
CA ASP A 57 -7.36 17.69 3.81
C ASP A 57 -7.09 16.52 2.86
N GLY A 58 -6.45 15.46 3.39
CA GLY A 58 -6.11 14.25 2.64
C GLY A 58 -7.35 13.48 2.20
N ARG A 59 -7.49 13.25 0.89
CA ARG A 59 -8.62 12.50 0.31
C ARG A 59 -8.23 11.13 -0.21
N SER A 60 -6.98 10.97 -0.61
CA SER A 60 -6.51 9.69 -1.14
C SER A 60 -5.04 9.45 -0.84
N VAL A 61 -4.69 8.18 -0.71
CA VAL A 61 -3.32 7.70 -0.52
C VAL A 61 -3.03 6.64 -1.58
N ALA A 62 -1.82 6.68 -2.11
CA ALA A 62 -1.28 5.65 -2.99
C ALA A 62 0.16 5.32 -2.57
N MET A 63 0.48 4.02 -2.54
CA MET A 63 1.83 3.53 -2.27
C MET A 63 2.46 2.96 -3.54
N ALA A 64 3.74 3.27 -3.77
CA ALA A 64 4.50 2.78 -4.91
C ALA A 64 6.00 2.80 -4.63
N ASP A 65 6.76 1.82 -5.12
CA ASP A 65 8.23 1.94 -5.19
C ASP A 65 8.61 2.80 -6.41
N LEU A 66 8.48 4.12 -6.29
CA LEU A 66 8.60 5.06 -7.41
C LEU A 66 9.98 5.06 -8.05
N PHE A 67 11.00 4.58 -7.33
CA PHE A 67 12.39 4.62 -7.75
C PHE A 67 13.01 3.22 -7.91
N ASN A 68 12.21 2.16 -7.84
CA ASN A 68 12.65 0.75 -8.02
C ASN A 68 13.81 0.36 -7.11
N ARG A 69 13.69 0.70 -5.82
CA ARG A 69 14.72 0.54 -4.80
C ARG A 69 14.26 -0.29 -3.61
N GLY A 70 13.08 -0.91 -3.69
CA GLY A 70 12.53 -1.77 -2.65
C GLY A 70 11.94 -1.04 -1.46
N LEU A 71 11.73 0.27 -1.57
CA LEU A 71 11.15 1.10 -0.54
C LEU A 71 9.88 1.75 -1.08
N LEU A 72 8.73 1.35 -0.55
CA LEU A 72 7.45 1.95 -0.91
C LEU A 72 7.41 3.40 -0.44
N ASP A 73 7.25 4.31 -1.40
CA ASP A 73 6.97 5.72 -1.20
C ASP A 73 5.45 5.94 -1.12
N VAL A 74 5.04 7.06 -0.53
CA VAL A 74 3.61 7.39 -0.33
C VAL A 74 3.28 8.69 -1.03
N VAL A 75 2.21 8.70 -1.82
CA VAL A 75 1.62 9.90 -2.42
C VAL A 75 0.27 10.15 -1.76
N ILE A 76 0.05 11.38 -1.31
CA ILE A 76 -1.23 11.83 -0.74
C ILE A 76 -1.81 12.93 -1.63
N ALA A 77 -3.05 12.74 -2.07
CA ALA A 77 -3.82 13.80 -2.74
C ALA A 77 -4.66 14.54 -1.72
N ASN A 78 -4.52 15.87 -1.70
CA ASN A 78 -5.24 16.75 -0.78
C ASN A 78 -6.31 17.53 -1.52
N GLU A 79 -7.50 17.65 -0.93
CA GLU A 79 -8.55 18.49 -1.47
C GLU A 79 -8.12 19.96 -1.43
N LYS A 80 -8.20 20.65 -2.59
CA LYS A 80 -7.82 22.07 -2.74
C LYS A 80 -6.41 22.39 -2.22
N GLY A 81 -5.57 21.37 -2.13
CA GLY A 81 -4.20 21.45 -1.63
C GLY A 81 -3.21 20.84 -2.61
N ARG A 82 -1.92 21.01 -2.34
CA ARG A 82 -0.87 20.34 -3.11
C ARG A 82 -0.91 18.83 -2.83
N ALA A 83 -0.54 18.03 -3.83
CA ALA A 83 -0.17 16.64 -3.57
C ALA A 83 1.12 16.60 -2.72
N LEU A 84 1.21 15.62 -1.83
CA LEU A 84 2.42 15.35 -1.05
C LEU A 84 3.04 14.05 -1.53
N LEU A 85 4.37 14.03 -1.62
CA LEU A 85 5.17 12.83 -1.82
C LEU A 85 6.06 12.63 -0.61
N TYR A 86 5.83 11.55 0.11
CA TYR A 86 6.69 11.06 1.18
C TYR A 86 7.62 10.00 0.61
N LYS A 87 8.86 10.39 0.38
CA LYS A 87 9.91 9.47 -0.05
C LYS A 87 10.41 8.66 1.15
N ASN A 88 10.23 7.35 1.11
CA ASN A 88 10.66 6.47 2.18
C ASN A 88 12.18 6.29 2.15
N MET A 89 12.90 6.85 3.11
CA MET A 89 14.36 6.79 3.12
C MET A 89 14.92 5.47 3.67
N GLY A 90 14.07 4.57 4.15
CA GLY A 90 14.46 3.35 4.88
C GLY A 90 14.84 3.64 6.33
N SER A 91 15.16 2.58 7.08
CA SER A 91 15.62 2.70 8.46
C SER A 91 17.12 2.44 8.55
N PRO A 92 17.86 3.09 9.47
CA PRO A 92 19.25 2.74 9.75
C PRO A 92 19.34 1.26 10.14
N SER A 93 20.02 0.44 9.33
CA SER A 93 20.21 -0.98 9.62
C SER A 93 21.57 -1.21 10.30
N PRO A 94 21.63 -1.89 11.47
CA PRO A 94 22.90 -2.29 12.09
C PRO A 94 23.73 -3.25 11.22
N GLU A 95 23.09 -3.98 10.31
CA GLU A 95 23.69 -5.00 9.45
C GLU A 95 24.28 -4.43 8.13
N GLY A 96 24.40 -3.11 8.01
CA GLY A 96 25.06 -2.47 6.88
C GLY A 96 26.52 -2.88 6.81
N ARG A 97 26.82 -3.99 6.11
CA ARG A 97 28.18 -4.39 5.74
C ARG A 97 28.83 -3.23 4.97
N GLY A 98 29.59 -2.39 5.66
CA GLY A 98 30.68 -1.59 5.11
C GLY A 98 30.33 -0.32 4.33
N GLY A 99 29.33 0.48 4.73
CA GLY A 99 29.19 1.83 4.16
C GLY A 99 28.11 2.67 4.82
N GLN A 100 28.43 3.94 5.09
CA GLN A 100 27.47 4.96 5.52
C GLN A 100 26.32 5.06 4.50
N GLY A 101 25.17 4.47 4.81
CA GLY A 101 24.00 4.53 3.95
C GLY A 101 22.83 3.78 4.54
N VAL A 102 21.67 4.45 4.60
CA VAL A 102 20.39 3.80 4.89
C VAL A 102 20.05 2.88 3.72
N ARG A 103 19.90 1.58 3.96
CA ARG A 103 19.52 0.60 2.93
C ARG A 103 18.12 0.06 3.18
N PRO A 104 17.39 -0.31 2.11
CA PRO A 104 16.18 -1.12 2.26
C PRO A 104 16.49 -2.41 3.00
N GLY A 105 15.54 -2.91 3.81
CA GLY A 105 15.56 -4.31 4.20
C GLY A 105 15.41 -5.22 2.97
N ARG A 106 15.73 -6.51 3.10
CA ARG A 106 15.64 -7.44 1.97
C ARG A 106 14.20 -7.51 1.44
N TRP A 107 14.03 -7.52 0.13
CA TRP A 107 12.71 -7.44 -0.50
C TRP A 107 12.58 -8.31 -1.75
N LEU A 108 11.34 -8.52 -2.20
CA LEU A 108 11.00 -9.09 -3.49
C LEU A 108 9.85 -8.29 -4.06
N GLU A 109 9.92 -7.90 -5.33
CA GLU A 109 8.78 -7.26 -6.00
C GLU A 109 8.41 -8.00 -7.28
N LEU A 110 7.10 -8.10 -7.53
CA LEU A 110 6.57 -8.86 -8.66
C LEU A 110 5.59 -8.00 -9.46
N LYS A 111 5.90 -7.80 -10.75
CA LYS A 111 4.96 -7.28 -11.75
C LYS A 111 4.36 -8.44 -12.53
N LEU A 112 3.07 -8.68 -12.36
CA LEU A 112 2.38 -9.75 -13.06
C LEU A 112 1.78 -9.26 -14.38
N VAL A 113 1.80 -10.13 -15.40
CA VAL A 113 1.28 -9.83 -16.73
C VAL A 113 0.43 -11.00 -17.21
N GLY A 114 -0.89 -10.78 -17.29
CA GLY A 114 -1.84 -11.77 -17.78
C GLY A 114 -1.71 -12.03 -19.28
N THR A 115 -1.97 -13.27 -19.70
CA THR A 115 -2.05 -13.71 -21.10
C THR A 115 -3.40 -14.33 -21.43
N ARG A 116 -3.97 -15.10 -20.49
CA ARG A 116 -5.33 -15.64 -20.51
C ARG A 116 -6.25 -14.83 -19.61
N SER A 117 -5.74 -14.44 -18.45
CA SER A 117 -6.34 -13.47 -17.55
C SER A 117 -6.24 -12.05 -18.12
N ASN A 118 -6.92 -11.08 -17.48
CA ASN A 118 -6.78 -9.68 -17.87
C ASN A 118 -5.30 -9.25 -17.84
N ARG A 119 -4.87 -8.40 -18.78
CA ARG A 119 -3.44 -8.06 -18.98
C ARG A 119 -2.78 -7.43 -17.74
N SER A 120 -3.59 -6.80 -16.90
CA SER A 120 -3.17 -6.19 -15.64
C SER A 120 -3.07 -7.18 -14.48
N ALA A 121 -3.39 -8.45 -14.70
CA ALA A 121 -3.40 -9.53 -13.71
C ALA A 121 -4.31 -9.26 -12.49
N ILE A 122 -5.29 -8.36 -12.59
CA ILE A 122 -6.19 -8.02 -11.48
C ILE A 122 -6.90 -9.28 -11.00
N GLY A 123 -6.84 -9.52 -9.69
CA GLY A 123 -7.33 -10.73 -9.03
C GLY A 123 -6.33 -11.89 -8.94
N ALA A 124 -5.13 -11.76 -9.54
CA ALA A 124 -4.08 -12.75 -9.35
C ALA A 124 -3.56 -12.69 -7.91
N GLU A 125 -3.42 -13.85 -7.28
CA GLU A 125 -3.00 -14.00 -5.90
C GLU A 125 -1.58 -14.55 -5.86
N VAL A 126 -0.70 -13.92 -5.09
CA VAL A 126 0.66 -14.39 -4.87
C VAL A 126 0.87 -14.71 -3.42
N THR A 127 1.31 -15.94 -3.15
CA THR A 127 1.74 -16.38 -1.83
C THR A 127 3.24 -16.62 -1.84
N ALA A 128 3.97 -15.89 -1.01
CA ALA A 128 5.41 -16.06 -0.81
C ALA A 128 5.68 -16.73 0.54
N GLU A 129 6.46 -17.81 0.54
CA GLU A 129 6.99 -18.44 1.75
C GLU A 129 8.23 -17.65 2.22
N ILE A 130 8.20 -17.17 3.46
CA ILE A 130 9.24 -16.30 4.02
C ILE A 130 9.58 -16.82 5.41
N GLY A 131 10.77 -17.42 5.55
CA GLY A 131 11.16 -18.12 6.78
C GLY A 131 10.19 -19.27 7.09
N ALA A 132 9.64 -19.30 8.31
CA ALA A 132 8.61 -20.26 8.71
C ALA A 132 7.18 -19.81 8.38
N GLY A 133 7.00 -18.58 7.86
CA GLY A 133 5.70 -17.97 7.59
C GLY A 133 5.37 -17.86 6.11
N ARG A 134 4.19 -17.30 5.83
CA ARG A 134 3.71 -16.99 4.49
C ARG A 134 3.11 -15.60 4.45
N GLN A 135 3.36 -14.86 3.37
CA GLN A 135 2.65 -13.62 3.05
C GLN A 135 1.86 -13.83 1.76
N ARG A 136 0.62 -13.35 1.72
CA ARG A 136 -0.23 -13.38 0.53
C ARG A 136 -0.64 -11.96 0.15
N GLN A 137 -0.52 -11.64 -1.13
CA GLN A 137 -1.02 -10.41 -1.71
C GLN A 137 -1.82 -10.70 -2.97
N VAL A 138 -2.66 -9.76 -3.37
CA VAL A 138 -3.51 -9.85 -4.56
C VAL A 138 -3.27 -8.62 -5.40
N VAL A 139 -3.17 -8.76 -6.72
CA VAL A 139 -3.17 -7.61 -7.61
C VAL A 139 -4.56 -6.99 -7.59
N ASP A 140 -4.69 -5.86 -6.91
CA ASP A 140 -5.97 -5.15 -6.81
C ASP A 140 -6.27 -4.31 -8.07
N GLY A 141 -7.53 -3.91 -8.20
CA GLY A 141 -8.01 -2.97 -9.23
C GLY A 141 -8.42 -1.61 -8.65
N GLY A 142 -8.04 -1.34 -7.40
CA GLY A 142 -8.34 -0.12 -6.66
C GLY A 142 -8.04 -0.31 -5.17
N SER A 143 -7.40 0.68 -4.54
CA SER A 143 -6.81 0.53 -3.19
C SER A 143 -7.16 1.67 -2.23
N GLY A 144 -8.07 2.57 -2.62
CA GLY A 144 -8.48 3.72 -1.81
C GLY A 144 -9.53 4.59 -2.52
N PHE A 145 -9.93 5.69 -1.87
CA PHE A 145 -10.87 6.64 -2.45
C PHE A 145 -10.22 7.37 -3.63
N CYS A 146 -10.67 7.11 -4.85
CA CYS A 146 -10.14 7.73 -6.07
C CYS A 146 -8.61 7.57 -6.22
N SER A 147 -8.04 6.48 -5.70
CA SER A 147 -6.60 6.16 -5.82
C SER A 147 -6.36 4.70 -6.18
N GLN A 148 -5.13 4.46 -6.63
CA GLN A 148 -4.62 3.14 -7.01
C GLN A 148 -3.15 3.08 -6.59
N ASN A 149 -2.83 2.13 -5.72
CA ASN A 149 -1.46 1.74 -5.40
C ASN A 149 -0.80 1.19 -6.66
N ASP A 150 0.53 1.13 -6.64
CA ASP A 150 1.25 0.35 -7.63
C ASP A 150 0.73 -1.09 -7.65
N ARG A 151 0.51 -1.63 -8.85
CA ARG A 151 0.06 -3.02 -9.03
C ARG A 151 1.17 -4.03 -8.82
N ARG A 152 2.41 -3.58 -8.71
CA ARG A 152 3.55 -4.41 -8.32
C ARG A 152 3.38 -4.85 -6.88
N LEU A 153 3.46 -6.15 -6.66
CA LEU A 153 3.33 -6.75 -5.33
C LEU A 153 4.69 -6.71 -4.65
N HIS A 154 4.80 -5.99 -3.53
CA HIS A 154 6.04 -5.82 -2.77
C HIS A 154 6.01 -6.67 -1.50
N PHE A 155 7.00 -7.55 -1.35
CA PHE A 155 7.17 -8.42 -0.19
C PHE A 155 8.43 -8.01 0.57
N GLY A 156 8.25 -7.50 1.79
CA GLY A 156 9.35 -7.29 2.73
C GLY A 156 9.76 -8.62 3.38
N LEU A 157 11.04 -8.99 3.26
CA LEU A 157 11.60 -10.25 3.76
C LEU A 157 12.31 -10.10 5.11
N GLY A 158 12.74 -8.88 5.46
CA GLY A 158 13.60 -8.66 6.61
C GLY A 158 14.89 -9.50 6.50
N ASN A 159 15.21 -10.27 7.54
CA ASN A 159 16.36 -11.18 7.52
C ASN A 159 16.00 -12.62 7.11
N GLN A 160 14.73 -12.89 6.81
CA GLN A 160 14.24 -14.22 6.50
C GLN A 160 14.59 -14.64 5.07
N ARG A 161 14.67 -15.96 4.84
CA ARG A 161 14.92 -16.53 3.52
C ARG A 161 13.62 -16.59 2.72
N LEU A 162 13.68 -16.18 1.46
CA LEU A 162 12.63 -16.42 0.47
C LEU A 162 12.62 -17.91 0.08
N GLY A 163 11.47 -18.55 0.27
CA GLY A 163 11.18 -19.91 -0.17
C GLY A 163 10.47 -19.94 -1.51
N ARG A 164 9.41 -20.75 -1.60
CA ARG A 164 8.57 -20.85 -2.79
C ARG A 164 7.67 -19.63 -2.93
N VAL A 165 7.43 -19.21 -4.18
CA VAL A 165 6.39 -18.24 -4.52
C VAL A 165 5.37 -18.92 -5.42
N THR A 166 4.10 -18.93 -5.01
CA THR A 166 3.00 -19.50 -5.79
C THR A 166 2.08 -18.39 -6.26
N ILE A 167 1.78 -18.37 -7.56
CA ILE A 167 0.85 -17.43 -8.20
C ILE A 167 -0.38 -18.22 -8.64
N ARG A 168 -1.55 -17.82 -8.15
CA ARG A 168 -2.85 -18.29 -8.64
C ARG A 168 -3.45 -17.21 -9.53
N TRP A 169 -3.62 -17.52 -10.80
CA TRP A 169 -4.14 -16.59 -11.79
C TRP A 169 -5.68 -16.61 -11.84
N PRO A 170 -6.34 -15.50 -12.23
CA PRO A 170 -7.79 -15.45 -12.42
C PRO A 170 -8.32 -16.48 -13.42
N SER A 171 -7.50 -16.90 -14.39
CA SER A 171 -7.81 -17.97 -15.35
C SER A 171 -7.94 -19.36 -14.71
N GLY A 172 -7.58 -19.51 -13.43
CA GLY A 172 -7.47 -20.77 -12.73
C GLY A 172 -6.11 -21.45 -12.85
N ALA A 173 -5.19 -20.92 -13.68
CA ALA A 173 -3.83 -21.42 -13.77
C ALA A 173 -3.06 -21.19 -12.46
N GLU A 174 -2.18 -22.12 -12.12
CA GLU A 174 -1.24 -21.99 -11.02
C GLU A 174 0.20 -22.00 -11.57
N GLN A 175 1.04 -21.10 -11.07
CA GLN A 175 2.45 -21.00 -11.42
C GLN A 175 3.30 -20.95 -10.15
N VAL A 176 4.24 -21.87 -10.05
CA VAL A 176 5.16 -21.97 -8.91
C VAL A 176 6.55 -21.52 -9.35
N LEU A 177 7.13 -20.59 -8.58
CA LEU A 177 8.45 -20.03 -8.80
C LEU A 177 9.37 -20.38 -7.63
N SER A 178 10.62 -20.67 -7.93
CA SER A 178 11.69 -20.91 -6.96
C SER A 178 12.97 -20.23 -7.42
N GLY A 179 13.86 -19.91 -6.46
CA GLY A 179 15.16 -19.32 -6.77
C GLY A 179 15.11 -17.90 -7.32
N LEU A 180 14.02 -17.16 -7.10
CA LEU A 180 13.95 -15.74 -7.45
C LEU A 180 15.04 -14.96 -6.71
N ALA A 181 15.76 -14.10 -7.45
CA ALA A 181 16.68 -13.15 -6.85
C ALA A 181 15.91 -12.19 -5.94
N ILE A 182 16.41 -11.99 -4.72
CA ILE A 182 15.89 -10.96 -3.83
C ILE A 182 16.47 -9.58 -4.20
N ASP A 183 15.99 -8.55 -3.54
CA ASP A 183 16.36 -7.15 -3.75
C ASP A 183 16.17 -6.73 -5.21
N SER A 184 15.15 -7.31 -5.83
CA SER A 184 14.90 -7.25 -7.27
C SER A 184 13.41 -7.24 -7.58
N LEU A 185 13.07 -6.51 -8.64
CA LEU A 185 11.78 -6.57 -9.31
C LEU A 185 11.81 -7.63 -10.42
N HIS A 186 10.83 -8.55 -10.40
CA HIS A 186 10.63 -9.53 -11.47
C HIS A 186 9.35 -9.26 -12.23
N VAL A 187 9.40 -9.40 -13.56
CA VAL A 187 8.20 -9.40 -14.40
C VAL A 187 7.82 -10.83 -14.71
N ILE A 188 6.66 -11.27 -14.22
CA ILE A 188 6.17 -12.64 -14.41
C ILE A 188 4.98 -12.63 -15.36
N THR A 189 5.09 -13.40 -16.44
CA THR A 189 4.02 -13.55 -17.43
C THR A 189 3.25 -14.84 -17.17
N GLU A 190 1.92 -14.75 -17.20
CA GLU A 190 1.03 -15.90 -17.06
C GLU A 190 1.33 -16.95 -18.13
N PRO A 191 1.46 -18.24 -17.75
CA PRO A 191 1.66 -19.32 -18.70
C PRO A 191 0.46 -19.43 -19.65
N LYS A 192 0.74 -19.80 -20.90
CA LYS A 192 -0.28 -20.03 -21.92
C LYS A 192 -1.16 -21.23 -21.59
#